data_AF-A0AAU5SXJ3-F1
#
_entry.id   AF-A0AAU5SXJ3-F1
#
_cell.length_a   1.000
_cell.length_b   1.000
_cell.length_c   1.000
_cell.angle_alpha   90.00
_cell.angle_beta   90.00
_cell.angle_gamma   90.00
#
_symmetry.space_group_name_H-M   'P 1'
#
loop_
_entity.id
_entity.type
_entity.pdbx_description
1 polymer ?
#
loop_
_entity_poly.entity_id
_entity_poly.type
_entity_poly.pdbx_seq_one_letter_code
_entity_poly.pdbx_strand_id
1 'polypeptide(L)'
;MTTAETARDAVRRILGEEAHAAVTTLPAGNLTITVTSGEHTATIDGDDSSGWGWTVDPGTDDGFTGHELIAPTLEEALDGVRDTIGT
;
A
#
# COMPACT_ATOMS: atom_id res chain seq x y z
N MET A 1 -15.34 0.30 5.57
CA MET A 1 -14.09 0.57 6.29
C MET A 1 -13.22 -0.66 6.19
N THR A 2 -12.17 -0.56 5.39
CA THR A 2 -11.12 -1.56 5.31
C THR A 2 -10.43 -1.72 6.67
N THR A 3 -10.30 -2.95 7.14
CA THR A 3 -9.60 -3.28 8.39
C THR A 3 -8.15 -3.69 8.12
N ALA A 4 -7.30 -3.71 9.15
CA ALA A 4 -5.93 -4.19 9.01
C ALA A 4 -5.85 -5.67 8.58
N GLU A 5 -6.82 -6.50 8.97
CA GLU A 5 -6.89 -7.91 8.53
C GLU A 5 -7.26 -8.00 7.05
N THR A 6 -8.28 -7.26 6.61
CA THR A 6 -8.68 -7.18 5.19
C THR A 6 -7.54 -6.67 4.32
N ALA A 7 -6.78 -5.67 4.78
CA ALA A 7 -5.64 -5.13 4.05
C ALA A 7 -4.52 -6.17 3.87
N ARG A 8 -4.18 -6.92 4.93
CA ARG A 8 -3.16 -7.99 4.86
C ARG A 8 -3.59 -9.12 3.93
N ASP A 9 -4.87 -9.50 3.96
CA ASP A 9 -5.42 -10.53 3.08
C ASP A 9 -5.37 -10.08 1.62
N ALA A 10 -5.73 -8.82 1.34
CA ALA A 10 -5.63 -8.23 0.01
C ALA A 10 -4.19 -8.20 -0.52
N VAL A 11 -3.21 -7.79 0.30
CA VAL A 11 -1.79 -7.81 -0.07
C VAL A 11 -1.36 -9.22 -0.46
N ARG A 12 -1.64 -10.23 0.38
CA ARG A 12 -1.25 -11.62 0.09
C ARG A 12 -1.92 -12.15 -1.18
N ARG A 13 -3.20 -11.84 -1.39
CA ARG A 13 -3.95 -12.29 -2.56
C ARG A 13 -3.43 -11.67 -3.87
N ILE A 14 -3.05 -10.40 -3.86
CA ILE A 14 -2.70 -9.63 -5.06
C ILE A 14 -1.20 -9.69 -5.35
N LEU A 15 -0.36 -9.53 -4.33
CA LEU A 15 1.09 -9.47 -4.44
C LEU A 15 1.79 -10.80 -4.14
N GLY A 16 1.04 -11.81 -3.71
CA GLY A 16 1.55 -13.15 -3.43
C GLY A 16 1.99 -13.37 -1.98
N GLU A 17 2.29 -14.63 -1.65
CA GLU A 17 2.63 -15.06 -0.27
C GLU A 17 3.99 -14.54 0.21
N GLU A 18 4.89 -14.19 -0.71
CA GLU A 18 6.22 -13.65 -0.41
C GLU A 18 6.18 -12.17 -0.01
N ALA A 19 5.09 -11.46 -0.32
CA ALA A 19 4.91 -10.06 0.07
C ALA A 19 4.58 -9.94 1.57
N HIS A 20 5.41 -9.20 2.30
CA HIS A 20 5.17 -8.89 3.70
C HIS A 20 4.46 -7.55 3.85
N ALA A 21 3.41 -7.48 4.68
CA ALA A 21 2.65 -6.26 4.94
C ALA A 21 2.69 -5.85 6.41
N ALA A 22 3.27 -4.69 6.70
CA ALA A 22 3.09 -3.99 7.96
C ALA A 22 1.92 -3.01 7.82
N VAL A 23 0.88 -3.17 8.64
CA VAL A 23 -0.33 -2.34 8.59
C VAL A 23 -0.52 -1.60 9.90
N THR A 24 -0.64 -0.28 9.80
CA THR A 24 -0.89 0.64 10.92
C THR A 24 -2.24 1.31 10.71
N THR A 25 -3.09 1.31 11.73
CA THR A 25 -4.35 2.05 11.74
C THR A 25 -4.13 3.41 12.39
N LEU A 26 -4.48 4.48 11.68
CA LEU A 26 -4.38 5.86 12.16
C LEU A 26 -5.63 6.25 12.97
N PRO A 27 -5.56 7.29 13.83
CA PRO A 27 -6.67 7.70 14.70
C PRO A 27 -7.97 8.06 13.97
N ALA A 28 -7.87 8.50 12.71
CA ALA A 28 -9.02 8.84 11.86
C ALA A 28 -9.66 7.63 11.16
N GLY A 29 -9.09 6.43 11.32
CA GLY A 29 -9.57 5.19 10.70
C GLY A 29 -8.85 4.81 9.40
N ASN A 30 -8.03 5.71 8.86
CA ASN A 30 -7.19 5.46 7.69
C ASN A 30 -6.14 4.39 8.00
N LEU A 31 -5.68 3.69 6.97
CA LEU A 31 -4.59 2.73 7.08
C LEU A 31 -3.33 3.25 6.38
N THR A 32 -2.18 2.96 6.99
CA THR A 32 -0.87 2.99 6.35
C THR A 32 -0.39 1.55 6.20
N ILE A 33 -0.03 1.15 4.98
CA ILE A 33 0.40 -0.19 4.63
C ILE A 33 1.79 -0.09 4.01
N THR A 34 2.79 -0.66 4.67
CA THR A 34 4.12 -0.83 4.09
C THR A 34 4.24 -2.26 3.60
N VAL A 35 4.46 -2.43 2.30
CA VAL A 35 4.70 -3.72 1.66
C VAL A 35 6.17 -3.86 1.33
N THR A 36 6.77 -5.01 1.66
CA THR A 36 8.10 -5.39 1.21
C THR A 36 7.99 -6.68 0.41
N SER A 37 8.55 -6.68 -0.80
CA SER A 37 8.62 -7.86 -1.67
C SER A 37 9.90 -7.83 -2.50
N GLY A 38 10.75 -8.84 -2.34
CA GLY A 38 12.08 -8.84 -2.95
C GLY A 38 12.91 -7.62 -2.52
N GLU A 39 13.40 -6.86 -3.50
CA GLU A 39 14.18 -5.63 -3.30
C GLU A 39 13.31 -4.38 -3.20
N HIS A 40 12.00 -4.50 -3.46
CA HIS A 40 11.08 -3.38 -3.53
C HIS A 40 10.37 -3.12 -2.20
N THR A 41 10.13 -1.85 -1.91
CA THR A 41 9.27 -1.41 -0.81
C THR A 41 8.20 -0.46 -1.30
N ALA A 42 6.93 -0.76 -1.03
CA ALA A 42 5.81 0.12 -1.34
C ALA A 42 5.17 0.66 -0.06
N THR A 43 4.72 1.90 -0.11
CA THR A 43 3.87 2.49 0.94
C THR A 43 2.53 2.86 0.33
N ILE A 44 1.45 2.42 0.96
CA ILE A 44 0.07 2.67 0.55
C ILE A 44 -0.67 3.27 1.74
N ASP A 45 -1.27 4.45 1.57
CA ASP A 45 -2.10 5.07 2.60
C ASP A 45 -3.48 5.42 2.06
N GLY A 46 -4.50 5.26 2.90
CA GLY A 46 -5.86 5.63 2.50
C GLY A 46 -6.97 5.03 3.33
N ASP A 47 -8.18 5.25 2.83
CA ASP A 47 -9.40 4.62 3.30
C ASP A 47 -10.48 4.62 2.20
N ASP A 48 -11.56 3.88 2.41
CA ASP A 48 -12.63 3.70 1.42
C ASP A 48 -13.37 5.02 1.06
N SER A 49 -13.24 6.07 1.89
CA SER A 49 -13.90 7.36 1.71
C SER A 49 -13.03 8.37 0.95
N SER A 50 -11.71 8.33 1.14
CA SER A 50 -10.76 9.28 0.54
C SER A 50 -10.00 8.70 -0.67
N GLY A 51 -10.00 7.38 -0.84
CA GLY A 51 -9.17 6.68 -1.81
C GLY A 51 -7.83 6.25 -1.21
N TRP A 52 -6.98 5.70 -2.07
CA TRP A 52 -5.74 5.04 -1.70
C TRP A 52 -4.59 5.58 -2.53
N GLY A 53 -3.63 6.22 -1.87
CA GLY A 53 -2.39 6.66 -2.48
C GLY A 53 -1.31 5.61 -2.33
N TRP A 54 -0.42 5.46 -3.31
CA TRP A 54 0.76 4.61 -3.16
C TRP A 54 2.02 5.19 -3.80
N THR A 55 3.14 4.62 -3.38
CA THR A 55 4.48 4.92 -3.85
C THR A 55 5.33 3.67 -3.73
N VAL A 56 6.13 3.37 -4.76
CA VAL A 56 7.07 2.24 -4.78
C VAL A 56 8.47 2.79 -4.77
N ASP A 57 9.33 2.19 -3.95
CA ASP A 57 10.71 2.60 -3.69
C ASP A 57 10.83 4.10 -3.40
N PRO A 58 10.13 4.60 -2.36
CA PRO A 58 10.26 6.00 -1.99
C PRO A 58 11.73 6.31 -1.71
N GLY A 59 12.26 7.30 -2.44
CA GLY A 59 13.63 7.75 -2.26
C GLY A 59 13.92 8.12 -0.80
N THR A 60 15.12 7.82 -0.32
CA THR A 60 15.54 8.12 1.06
C THR A 60 15.84 9.60 1.31
N ASP A 61 15.91 10.42 0.25
CA ASP A 61 16.34 11.81 0.32
C ASP A 61 15.14 12.77 0.16
N ASP A 62 15.03 13.68 1.11
CA ASP A 62 14.13 14.85 1.16
C ASP A 62 12.62 14.58 1.17
N GLY A 63 12.13 14.23 2.37
CA GLY A 63 10.77 14.56 2.83
C GLY A 63 9.63 14.09 1.94
N PHE A 64 9.06 12.93 2.23
CA PHE A 64 7.84 12.42 1.60
C PHE A 64 6.77 13.53 1.45
N THR A 65 6.55 14.01 0.22
CA THR A 65 5.59 15.09 -0.09
C THR A 65 4.17 14.58 -0.32
N GLY A 66 3.94 13.27 -0.22
CA GLY A 66 2.68 12.59 -0.53
C GLY A 66 2.90 11.41 -1.48
N HIS A 67 1.81 10.71 -1.81
CA HIS A 67 1.84 9.60 -2.76
C HIS A 67 1.89 10.09 -4.20
N GLU A 68 2.71 9.41 -5.01
CA GLU A 68 2.85 9.68 -6.44
C GLU A 68 1.61 9.28 -7.25
N LEU A 69 0.88 8.26 -6.79
CA LEU A 69 -0.25 7.67 -7.48
C LEU A 69 -1.45 7.51 -6.54
N ILE A 70 -2.67 7.55 -7.10
CA ILE A 70 -3.94 7.43 -6.36
C ILE A 70 -4.93 6.52 -7.08
N ALA A 71 -5.74 5.79 -6.31
CA ALA A 71 -6.77 4.88 -6.78
C ALA A 71 -8.01 4.96 -5.88
N PRO A 72 -9.21 4.65 -6.40
CA PRO A 72 -10.42 4.70 -5.59
C PRO A 72 -10.55 3.51 -4.64
N THR A 73 -9.80 2.42 -4.86
CA THR A 73 -9.84 1.21 -4.02
C THR A 73 -8.45 0.71 -3.63
N LEU A 74 -8.36 -0.01 -2.51
CA LEU A 74 -7.12 -0.66 -2.08
C LEU A 74 -6.64 -1.68 -3.11
N GLU A 75 -7.56 -2.41 -3.74
CA GLU A 75 -7.22 -3.44 -4.73
C GLU A 75 -6.56 -2.84 -5.96
N GLU A 76 -7.07 -1.70 -6.47
CA GLU A 76 -6.45 -1.00 -7.59
C GLU A 76 -5.09 -0.39 -7.24
N ALA A 77 -4.93 0.13 -6.02
CA ALA A 77 -3.62 0.57 -5.55
C ALA A 77 -2.62 -0.60 -5.49
N LEU A 78 -3.05 -1.77 -5.00
CA LEU A 78 -2.22 -2.97 -4.94
C LEU A 78 -1.90 -3.53 -6.34
N ASP A 79 -2.83 -3.46 -7.29
CA ASP A 79 -2.56 -3.84 -8.68
C ASP A 79 -1.52 -2.90 -9.32
N GLY A 80 -1.59 -1.60 -9.06
CA GLY A 80 -0.57 -0.64 -9.49
C GLY A 80 0.81 -0.89 -8.86
N VAL A 81 0.85 -1.24 -7.56
CA VAL A 81 2.09 -1.68 -6.90
C VAL A 81 2.64 -2.93 -7.59
N ARG A 82 1.77 -3.90 -7.88
CA ARG A 82 2.15 -5.15 -8.55
C ARG A 82 2.79 -4.94 -9.91
N ASP A 83 2.20 -4.08 -10.75
CA ASP A 83 2.71 -3.74 -12.08
C ASP A 83 4.12 -3.14 -12.02
N THR A 84 4.43 -2.44 -10.92
CA THR A 84 5.73 -1.81 -10.69
C THR A 84 6.79 -2.79 -10.17
N ILE A 85 6.45 -3.61 -9.17
CA ILE A 85 7.43 -4.47 -8.48
C ILE A 85 7.64 -5.84 -9.16
N GLY A 86 6.81 -6.19 -10.14
CA GLY A 86 6.98 -7.40 -10.97
C GLY A 86 6.90 -8.72 -10.18
N THR A 87 5.70 -9.07 -9.71
CA THR A 87 5.42 -10.36 -9.04
C THR A 87 5.00 -11.46 -9.99
#